data_AF-A0A7S0A427-F1
#
_entry.id   AF-A0A7S0A427-F1
#
_cell.length_a   1.000
_cell.length_b   1.000
_cell.length_c   1.000
_cell.angle_alpha   90.00
_cell.angle_beta   90.00
_cell.angle_gamma   90.00
#
_symmetry.space_group_name_H-M   'P 1'
#
loop_
_entity.id
_entity.type
_entity.pdbx_description
1 polymer ?
#
loop_
_entity_poly.entity_id
_entity_poly.type
_entity_poly.pdbx_seq_one_letter_code
_entity_poly.pdbx_strand_id
1 'polypeptide(L)'
;MARAVNQLSTFRVFDDQHARLALVVLVTLPSVYVWSLPFLAGEGLHFAERCTGFPRCAGTYAGMISVGNLVANPQATGAYAAVFFWPAFHLWSLKGVIPAVLGQHTGLALVLVFYLSFAAHMVIPVTLSHAGHTLACISYGLSALVIFTLLLWRFRARRLASFKFLLAVAAGAFCFSTLVMGADCLQQVLGREPLPVAPQLWPWLLYAAQASSLSCLSLLPWFWRVGDAVAEEEAYTPEAGSLANLLSIDTFVVLGRSRLRYSLLVLAALPVAYVWTLPLLAMLGFARLCDEFPRCADGDVGASVSNFIATPQATGAMAAAFFWPMAHMWTHKADIDGTSNFALLIGFYATFGLFLALPVTVYAKPHAMVVFAFCLCGLAYFGKALRHWRETELRYAKMILLVSIVSFASVVALVAVNSIVNGLTGIEIVKEYAPWLFYVCEAAGLSSMSLLPWFWHVQQH
;
A
#
# COMPACT_ATOMS: atom_id res chain seq x y z
N MET A 1 3.15 4.96 34.49
CA MET A 1 2.20 3.84 34.67
C MET A 1 0.76 4.22 34.33
N ALA A 2 0.12 5.19 35.00
CA ALA A 2 -1.26 5.60 34.67
C ALA A 2 -1.48 6.10 33.22
N ARG A 3 -0.47 6.74 32.59
CA ARG A 3 -0.52 7.11 31.15
C ARG A 3 -0.37 5.91 30.19
N ALA A 4 0.34 4.85 30.60
CA ALA A 4 0.52 3.65 29.77
C ALA A 4 -0.75 2.77 29.79
N VAL A 5 -1.45 2.72 30.93
CA VAL A 5 -2.75 2.04 31.05
C VAL A 5 -3.84 2.75 30.22
N ASN A 6 -3.77 4.09 30.07
CA ASN A 6 -4.68 4.84 29.20
C ASN A 6 -4.38 4.71 27.69
N GLN A 7 -3.19 4.23 27.30
CA GLN A 7 -2.89 3.92 25.89
C GLN A 7 -3.43 2.54 25.45
N LEU A 8 -3.77 1.67 26.40
CA LEU A 8 -4.46 0.40 26.11
C LEU A 8 -5.98 0.63 25.97
N SER A 9 -6.55 1.59 26.71
CA SER A 9 -7.98 1.94 26.59
C SER A 9 -8.32 2.72 25.31
N THR A 10 -7.34 3.30 24.60
CA THR A 10 -7.54 3.95 23.29
C THR A 10 -7.85 2.96 22.17
N PHE A 11 -7.74 1.64 22.41
CA PHE A 11 -8.27 0.61 21.53
C PHE A 11 -9.68 0.13 21.89
N ARG A 12 -10.28 0.59 23.01
CA ARG A 12 -11.74 0.44 23.27
C ARG A 12 -12.62 1.27 22.33
N VAL A 13 -12.02 2.05 21.42
CA VAL A 13 -12.73 2.72 20.31
C VAL A 13 -13.52 1.72 19.43
N PHE A 14 -13.29 0.41 19.57
CA PHE A 14 -14.07 -0.63 18.89
C PHE A 14 -15.32 -1.14 19.65
N ASP A 15 -15.69 -0.55 20.79
CA ASP A 15 -17.06 -0.73 21.32
C ASP A 15 -18.09 0.10 20.53
N ASP A 16 -17.63 1.05 19.73
CA ASP A 16 -18.45 1.73 18.75
C ASP A 16 -18.78 0.78 17.59
N GLN A 17 -20.07 0.55 17.36
CA GLN A 17 -20.58 -0.27 16.25
C GLN A 17 -19.98 0.17 14.90
N HIS A 18 -19.72 1.47 14.73
CA HIS A 18 -19.13 2.03 13.52
C HIS A 18 -17.70 1.54 13.28
N ALA A 19 -16.90 1.41 14.34
CA ALA A 19 -15.52 0.94 14.24
C ALA A 19 -15.46 -0.56 13.91
N ARG A 20 -16.39 -1.37 14.45
CA ARG A 20 -16.51 -2.80 14.09
C ARG A 20 -16.89 -2.98 12.63
N LEU A 21 -17.88 -2.22 12.14
CA LEU A 21 -18.27 -2.24 10.73
C LEU A 21 -17.11 -1.84 9.82
N ALA A 22 -16.40 -0.75 10.15
CA ALA A 22 -15.23 -0.32 9.40
C ALA A 22 -14.15 -1.42 9.35
N LEU A 23 -13.89 -2.10 10.48
CA LEU A 23 -12.95 -3.21 10.51
C LEU A 23 -13.40 -4.36 9.61
N VAL A 24 -14.67 -4.77 9.68
CA VAL A 24 -15.24 -5.84 8.83
C VAL A 24 -15.06 -5.48 7.35
N VAL A 25 -15.42 -4.26 6.96
CA VAL A 25 -15.24 -3.79 5.58
C VAL A 25 -13.77 -3.86 5.18
N LEU A 26 -12.86 -3.34 6.02
CA LEU A 26 -11.44 -3.28 5.70
C LEU A 26 -10.76 -4.66 5.60
N VAL A 27 -11.25 -5.68 6.31
CA VAL A 27 -10.70 -7.05 6.22
C VAL A 27 -11.36 -7.90 5.12
N THR A 28 -12.61 -7.60 4.76
CA THR A 28 -13.37 -8.37 3.75
C THR A 28 -13.24 -7.79 2.35
N LEU A 29 -13.12 -6.48 2.20
CA LEU A 29 -13.00 -5.80 0.91
C LEU A 29 -11.84 -6.34 0.05
N PRO A 30 -10.64 -6.61 0.60
CA PRO A 30 -9.55 -7.17 -0.21
C PRO A 30 -9.90 -8.57 -0.74
N SER A 31 -10.58 -9.40 0.06
CA SER A 31 -11.05 -10.71 -0.37
C SER A 31 -12.08 -10.58 -1.48
N VAL A 32 -13.12 -9.76 -1.28
CA VAL A 32 -14.16 -9.50 -2.30
C VAL A 32 -13.52 -9.02 -3.60
N TYR A 33 -12.59 -8.07 -3.50
CA TYR A 33 -11.87 -7.55 -4.65
C TYR A 33 -11.11 -8.64 -5.39
N VAL A 34 -10.23 -9.39 -4.71
CA VAL A 34 -9.43 -10.41 -5.39
C VAL A 34 -10.31 -11.45 -6.04
N TRP A 35 -11.32 -11.98 -5.34
CA TRP A 35 -12.23 -12.99 -5.89
C TRP A 35 -13.08 -12.48 -7.07
N SER A 36 -13.30 -11.16 -7.17
CA SER A 36 -14.03 -10.53 -8.28
C SER A 36 -13.18 -10.27 -9.53
N LEU A 37 -11.84 -10.37 -9.46
CA LEU A 37 -10.94 -10.03 -10.57
C LEU A 37 -11.27 -10.72 -11.91
N PRO A 38 -11.61 -12.03 -11.96
CA PRO A 38 -11.98 -12.70 -13.21
C PRO A 38 -13.23 -12.11 -13.86
N PHE A 39 -14.18 -11.65 -13.04
CA PHE A 39 -15.38 -10.96 -13.53
C PHE A 39 -15.03 -9.55 -14.01
N LEU A 40 -14.19 -8.82 -13.26
CA LEU A 40 -13.69 -7.49 -13.62
C LEU A 40 -12.81 -7.49 -14.88
N ALA A 41 -12.23 -8.64 -15.24
CA ALA A 41 -11.49 -8.86 -16.49
C ALA A 41 -12.42 -9.19 -17.68
N GLY A 42 -13.74 -9.20 -17.48
CA GLY A 42 -14.71 -9.46 -18.55
C GLY A 42 -14.61 -8.46 -19.70
N GLU A 43 -14.97 -8.93 -20.90
CA GLU A 43 -14.97 -8.18 -22.18
C GLU A 43 -15.76 -6.86 -22.16
N GLY A 44 -16.65 -6.66 -21.19
CA GLY A 44 -17.43 -5.42 -21.07
C GLY A 44 -16.90 -4.42 -20.04
N LEU A 45 -15.96 -4.83 -19.17
CA LEU A 45 -15.49 -4.00 -18.06
C LEU A 45 -14.06 -3.51 -18.25
N HIS A 46 -13.16 -4.38 -18.74
CA HIS A 46 -11.73 -4.08 -18.95
C HIS A 46 -11.03 -3.44 -17.73
N PHE A 47 -11.53 -3.68 -16.52
CA PHE A 47 -10.96 -3.12 -15.30
C PHE A 47 -9.70 -3.88 -14.87
N ALA A 48 -9.73 -5.21 -15.03
CA ALA A 48 -8.60 -6.09 -14.81
C ALA A 48 -8.03 -6.57 -16.15
N GLU A 49 -6.73 -6.87 -16.15
CA GLU A 49 -6.03 -7.29 -17.37
C GLU A 49 -6.51 -8.67 -17.80
N ARG A 50 -6.99 -8.77 -19.05
CA ARG A 50 -7.40 -10.04 -19.65
C ARG A 50 -6.28 -10.55 -20.54
N CYS A 51 -5.55 -11.53 -20.04
CA CYS A 51 -4.53 -12.23 -20.81
C CYS A 51 -5.09 -12.82 -22.12
N THR A 52 -4.21 -12.96 -23.12
CA THR A 52 -4.56 -13.58 -24.41
C THR A 52 -4.96 -15.05 -24.18
N GLY A 53 -6.11 -15.48 -24.70
CA GLY A 53 -6.61 -16.85 -24.55
C GLY A 53 -7.37 -17.15 -23.24
N PHE A 54 -7.71 -16.12 -22.45
CA PHE A 54 -8.46 -16.26 -21.20
C PHE A 54 -9.63 -17.25 -21.31
N PRO A 55 -9.77 -18.22 -20.38
CA PRO A 55 -9.03 -18.35 -19.11
C PRO A 55 -7.68 -19.09 -19.21
N ARG A 56 -7.26 -19.52 -20.40
CA ARG A 56 -5.93 -20.10 -20.62
C ARG A 56 -4.99 -19.01 -21.13
N CYS A 57 -4.40 -18.28 -20.20
CA CYS A 57 -3.53 -17.16 -20.47
C CYS A 57 -2.25 -17.58 -21.21
N ALA A 58 -2.24 -17.50 -22.54
CA ALA A 58 -1.05 -17.80 -23.33
C ALA A 58 0.09 -16.83 -22.97
N GLY A 59 1.30 -17.36 -22.79
CA GLY A 59 2.49 -16.57 -22.45
C GLY A 59 2.60 -16.14 -20.98
N THR A 60 1.73 -16.62 -20.10
CA THR A 60 1.83 -16.43 -18.63
C THR A 60 2.26 -17.71 -17.93
N TYR A 61 2.40 -17.65 -16.60
CA TYR A 61 2.71 -18.74 -15.68
C TYR A 61 2.10 -20.08 -16.07
N ALA A 62 2.87 -20.94 -16.74
CA ALA A 62 2.39 -22.23 -17.26
C ALA A 62 0.99 -22.14 -17.92
N GLY A 63 0.68 -21.06 -18.65
CA GLY A 63 -0.61 -20.87 -19.30
C GLY A 63 -1.81 -20.58 -18.36
N MET A 64 -1.54 -20.27 -17.09
CA MET A 64 -2.56 -20.14 -16.04
C MET A 64 -2.94 -18.68 -15.77
N ILE A 65 -4.18 -18.49 -15.33
CA ILE A 65 -4.59 -17.25 -14.67
C ILE A 65 -3.95 -17.16 -13.29
N SER A 66 -3.55 -15.97 -12.92
CA SER A 66 -3.04 -15.66 -11.59
C SER A 66 -3.58 -14.29 -11.18
N VAL A 67 -3.59 -14.00 -9.89
CA VAL A 67 -3.93 -12.67 -9.37
C VAL A 67 -2.99 -11.63 -9.98
N GLY A 68 -1.69 -11.94 -10.05
CA GLY A 68 -0.67 -11.09 -10.66
C GLY A 68 -0.96 -10.75 -12.12
N ASN A 69 -1.49 -11.72 -12.90
CA ASN A 69 -1.91 -11.46 -14.28
C ASN A 69 -3.10 -10.50 -14.33
N LEU A 70 -4.14 -10.74 -13.53
CA LEU A 70 -5.37 -9.95 -13.57
C LEU A 70 -5.16 -8.52 -13.06
N VAL A 71 -4.21 -8.31 -12.15
CA VAL A 71 -3.88 -6.96 -11.66
C VAL A 71 -2.90 -6.20 -12.55
N ALA A 72 -2.38 -6.79 -13.63
CA ALA A 72 -1.37 -6.18 -14.52
C ALA A 72 -1.89 -5.05 -15.44
N ASN A 73 -2.93 -4.33 -14.99
CA ASN A 73 -3.47 -3.11 -15.58
C ASN A 73 -3.36 -1.98 -14.54
N PRO A 74 -3.12 -0.69 -14.91
CA PRO A 74 -3.00 0.38 -13.93
C PRO A 74 -4.17 0.49 -12.94
N GLN A 75 -5.41 0.30 -13.41
CA GLN A 75 -6.63 0.35 -12.60
C GLN A 75 -6.64 -0.73 -11.52
N ALA A 76 -6.46 -1.98 -11.96
CA ALA A 76 -6.43 -3.12 -11.06
C ALA A 76 -5.20 -3.10 -10.15
N THR A 77 -4.02 -2.69 -10.61
CA THR A 77 -2.85 -2.50 -9.75
C THR A 77 -3.13 -1.47 -8.67
N GLY A 78 -3.73 -0.33 -9.03
CA GLY A 78 -4.07 0.72 -8.09
C GLY A 78 -5.12 0.30 -7.06
N ALA A 79 -6.17 -0.38 -7.50
CA ALA A 79 -7.18 -0.94 -6.60
C ALA A 79 -6.61 -2.04 -5.69
N TYR A 80 -5.76 -2.91 -6.22
CA TYR A 80 -5.05 -3.92 -5.45
C TYR A 80 -4.18 -3.27 -4.38
N ALA A 81 -3.37 -2.27 -4.73
CA ALA A 81 -2.61 -1.48 -3.77
C ALA A 81 -3.51 -0.90 -2.68
N ALA A 82 -4.59 -0.22 -3.09
CA ALA A 82 -5.54 0.43 -2.20
C ALA A 82 -6.13 -0.51 -1.14
N VAL A 83 -6.67 -1.67 -1.58
CA VAL A 83 -7.34 -2.61 -0.68
C VAL A 83 -6.33 -3.38 0.17
N PHE A 84 -5.14 -3.70 -0.36
CA PHE A 84 -4.11 -4.44 0.39
C PHE A 84 -3.23 -3.58 1.29
N PHE A 85 -3.25 -2.24 1.17
CA PHE A 85 -2.54 -1.37 2.10
C PHE A 85 -2.96 -1.58 3.55
N TRP A 86 -4.23 -1.85 3.80
CA TRP A 86 -4.73 -2.05 5.16
C TRP A 86 -4.26 -3.37 5.80
N PRO A 87 -4.45 -4.54 5.17
CA PRO A 87 -3.83 -5.80 5.59
C PRO A 87 -2.32 -5.69 5.79
N ALA A 88 -1.64 -5.10 4.81
CA ALA A 88 -0.20 -4.88 4.85
C ALA A 88 0.19 -4.00 6.04
N PHE A 89 -0.56 -2.93 6.31
CA PHE A 89 -0.35 -2.10 7.48
C PHE A 89 -0.53 -2.88 8.80
N HIS A 90 -1.54 -3.74 8.90
CA HIS A 90 -1.74 -4.51 10.12
C HIS A 90 -0.63 -5.52 10.37
N LEU A 91 -0.11 -6.16 9.34
CA LEU A 91 1.10 -6.99 9.48
C LEU A 91 2.29 -6.17 9.97
N TRP A 92 2.40 -4.90 9.54
CA TRP A 92 3.44 -3.99 10.02
C TRP A 92 3.24 -3.69 11.50
N SER A 93 1.99 -3.56 11.95
CA SER A 93 1.69 -3.39 13.38
C SER A 93 2.09 -4.61 14.22
N LEU A 94 2.19 -5.81 13.61
CA LEU A 94 2.72 -7.02 14.26
C LEU A 94 4.26 -7.05 14.33
N LYS A 95 4.96 -5.99 13.91
CA LYS A 95 6.43 -5.87 14.04
C LYS A 95 6.94 -5.92 15.48
N GLY A 96 6.10 -5.79 16.50
CA GLY A 96 6.52 -6.07 17.89
C GLY A 96 6.54 -7.56 18.21
N VAL A 97 5.62 -8.32 17.59
CA VAL A 97 5.40 -9.75 17.87
C VAL A 97 6.47 -10.61 17.22
N ILE A 98 6.77 -10.39 15.93
CA ILE A 98 7.70 -11.24 15.16
C ILE A 98 9.13 -11.17 15.74
N PRO A 99 9.71 -9.98 15.96
CA PRO A 99 10.87 -9.72 16.81
C PRO A 99 10.91 -10.43 18.17
N ALA A 100 9.78 -10.49 18.89
CA ALA A 100 9.75 -11.17 20.19
C ALA A 100 9.95 -12.70 20.05
N VAL A 101 9.71 -13.28 18.87
CA VAL A 101 9.90 -14.71 18.58
C VAL A 101 11.29 -15.01 18.01
N LEU A 102 11.75 -14.20 17.05
CA LEU A 102 13.00 -14.45 16.31
C LEU A 102 14.23 -13.69 16.83
N GLY A 103 14.04 -12.82 17.83
CA GLY A 103 14.99 -11.75 18.13
C GLY A 103 14.75 -10.53 17.24
N GLN A 104 15.10 -9.36 17.77
CA GLN A 104 14.68 -8.07 17.23
C GLN A 104 15.17 -7.80 15.80
N HIS A 105 16.45 -8.07 15.54
CA HIS A 105 17.06 -7.85 14.23
C HIS A 105 16.51 -8.81 13.17
N THR A 106 16.42 -10.10 13.49
CA THR A 106 15.93 -11.14 12.58
C THR A 106 14.46 -10.94 12.24
N GLY A 107 13.64 -10.63 13.25
CA GLY A 107 12.21 -10.39 13.04
C GLY A 107 11.95 -9.15 12.18
N LEU A 108 12.67 -8.05 12.42
CA LEU A 108 12.54 -6.86 11.58
C LEU A 108 13.05 -7.09 10.15
N ALA A 109 14.17 -7.78 9.99
CA ALA A 109 14.71 -8.11 8.68
C ALA A 109 13.71 -8.94 7.86
N LEU A 110 13.08 -9.95 8.47
CA LEU A 110 12.05 -10.76 7.82
C LEU A 110 10.83 -9.94 7.38
N VAL A 111 10.35 -9.05 8.26
CA VAL A 111 9.25 -8.13 7.94
C VAL A 111 9.64 -7.21 6.79
N LEU A 112 10.85 -6.64 6.81
CA LEU A 112 11.35 -5.78 5.73
C LEU A 112 11.43 -6.54 4.40
N VAL A 113 11.95 -7.78 4.41
CA VAL A 113 11.99 -8.64 3.21
C VAL A 113 10.58 -8.84 2.67
N PHE A 114 9.61 -9.17 3.53
CA PHE A 114 8.21 -9.32 3.10
C PHE A 114 7.67 -8.06 2.39
N TYR A 115 7.91 -6.86 2.94
CA TYR A 115 7.48 -5.61 2.28
C TYR A 115 8.20 -5.33 0.98
N LEU A 116 9.52 -5.53 0.94
CA LEU A 116 10.30 -5.31 -0.27
C LEU A 116 9.87 -6.28 -1.38
N SER A 117 9.58 -7.53 -1.04
CA SER A 117 9.08 -8.53 -1.99
C SER A 117 7.65 -8.21 -2.44
N PHE A 118 6.78 -7.75 -1.54
CA PHE A 118 5.44 -7.26 -1.90
C PHE A 118 5.51 -6.03 -2.82
N ALA A 119 6.37 -5.06 -2.51
CA ALA A 119 6.64 -3.91 -3.35
C ALA A 119 7.17 -4.34 -4.73
N ALA A 120 8.15 -5.25 -4.78
CA ALA A 120 8.68 -5.78 -6.03
C ALA A 120 7.60 -6.50 -6.86
N HIS A 121 6.69 -7.24 -6.21
CA HIS A 121 5.55 -7.89 -6.87
C HIS A 121 4.63 -6.87 -7.55
N MET A 122 4.41 -5.71 -6.93
CA MET A 122 3.61 -4.61 -7.47
C MET A 122 4.33 -3.82 -8.57
N VAL A 123 5.65 -3.65 -8.44
CA VAL A 123 6.47 -2.83 -9.35
C VAL A 123 6.84 -3.57 -10.62
N ILE A 124 7.02 -4.88 -10.56
CA ILE A 124 7.44 -5.69 -11.70
C ILE A 124 6.21 -6.45 -12.20
N PRO A 125 5.39 -5.87 -13.09
CA PRO A 125 4.26 -6.61 -13.65
C PRO A 125 4.77 -7.74 -14.53
N VAL A 126 3.97 -8.80 -14.63
CA VAL A 126 4.27 -9.97 -15.46
C VAL A 126 4.54 -9.61 -16.93
N THR A 127 3.94 -8.52 -17.41
CA THR A 127 4.09 -8.00 -18.77
C THR A 127 5.45 -7.36 -19.04
N LEU A 128 6.14 -6.87 -17.99
CA LEU A 128 7.47 -6.24 -18.11
C LEU A 128 8.58 -7.28 -18.03
N SER A 129 8.52 -8.17 -17.04
CA SER A 129 9.51 -9.22 -16.85
C SER A 129 8.87 -10.43 -16.19
N HIS A 130 8.64 -11.49 -16.96
CA HIS A 130 8.09 -12.73 -16.43
C HIS A 130 8.96 -13.26 -15.29
N ALA A 131 10.27 -13.45 -15.54
CA ALA A 131 11.22 -13.94 -14.54
C ALA A 131 11.31 -13.03 -13.30
N GLY A 132 11.35 -11.70 -13.49
CA GLY A 132 11.39 -10.74 -12.38
C GLY A 132 10.13 -10.83 -11.51
N HIS A 133 8.94 -10.87 -12.13
CA HIS A 133 7.68 -11.02 -11.40
C HIS A 133 7.62 -12.37 -10.68
N THR A 134 8.13 -13.45 -11.29
CA THR A 134 8.20 -14.77 -10.64
C THR A 134 9.08 -14.74 -9.40
N LEU A 135 10.28 -14.18 -9.50
CA LEU A 135 11.21 -14.07 -8.37
C LEU A 135 10.61 -13.22 -7.25
N ALA A 136 9.94 -12.12 -7.59
CA ALA A 136 9.22 -11.29 -6.61
C ALA A 136 8.10 -12.08 -5.91
N CYS A 137 7.30 -12.83 -6.67
CA CYS A 137 6.23 -13.69 -6.12
C CYS A 137 6.77 -14.80 -5.21
N ILE A 138 7.85 -15.48 -5.62
CA ILE A 138 8.50 -16.53 -4.82
C ILE A 138 9.05 -15.93 -3.52
N SER A 139 9.75 -14.80 -3.61
CA SER A 139 10.31 -14.11 -2.46
C SER A 139 9.20 -13.66 -1.48
N TYR A 140 8.10 -13.13 -2.02
CA TYR A 140 6.92 -12.75 -1.26
C TYR A 140 6.25 -13.95 -0.60
N GLY A 141 6.03 -15.03 -1.33
CA GLY A 141 5.42 -16.27 -0.82
C GLY A 141 6.26 -16.94 0.27
N LEU A 142 7.58 -17.02 0.10
CA LEU A 142 8.51 -17.57 1.08
C LEU A 142 8.54 -16.73 2.36
N SER A 143 8.68 -15.41 2.25
CA SER A 143 8.69 -14.53 3.42
C SER A 143 7.36 -14.58 4.18
N ALA A 144 6.23 -14.59 3.47
CA ALA A 144 4.91 -14.79 4.06
C ALA A 144 4.83 -16.14 4.81
N LEU A 145 5.24 -17.22 4.16
CA LEU A 145 5.21 -18.57 4.74
C LEU A 145 6.01 -18.67 6.05
N VAL A 146 7.22 -18.08 6.06
CA VAL A 146 8.06 -18.03 7.27
C VAL A 146 7.35 -17.24 8.37
N ILE A 147 6.84 -16.04 8.07
CA ILE A 147 6.11 -15.22 9.04
C ILE A 147 4.92 -16.00 9.62
N PHE A 148 4.09 -16.60 8.77
CA PHE A 148 2.89 -17.31 9.22
C PHE A 148 3.19 -18.57 10.01
N THR A 149 4.24 -19.30 9.65
CA THR A 149 4.66 -20.50 10.38
C THR A 149 5.18 -20.14 11.77
N LEU A 150 5.93 -19.04 11.89
CA LEU A 150 6.39 -18.53 13.18
C LEU A 150 5.24 -18.05 14.06
N LEU A 151 4.25 -17.37 13.47
CA LEU A 151 3.03 -17.00 14.18
C LEU A 151 2.27 -18.27 14.65
N LEU A 152 2.08 -19.26 13.79
CA LEU A 152 1.47 -20.55 14.16
C LEU A 152 2.19 -21.21 15.32
N TRP A 153 3.52 -21.28 15.24
CA TRP A 153 4.35 -21.89 16.27
C TRP A 153 4.24 -21.16 17.61
N ARG A 154 4.31 -19.82 17.60
CA ARG A 154 4.18 -19.00 18.80
C ARG A 154 2.82 -19.15 19.47
N PHE A 155 1.75 -19.31 18.68
CA PHE A 155 0.37 -19.40 19.18
C PHE A 155 -0.15 -20.83 19.34
N ARG A 156 0.74 -21.83 19.36
CA ARG A 156 0.39 -23.26 19.41
C ARG A 156 -0.53 -23.63 20.58
N ALA A 157 -0.41 -22.97 21.73
CA ALA A 157 -1.10 -23.36 22.97
C ALA A 157 -2.35 -22.54 23.36
N ARG A 158 -2.53 -21.30 22.88
CA ARG A 158 -3.46 -20.34 23.55
C ARG A 158 -4.51 -19.64 22.66
N ARG A 159 -4.58 -19.89 21.35
CA ARG A 159 -5.56 -19.21 20.47
C ARG A 159 -6.58 -20.13 19.81
N LEU A 160 -7.74 -19.52 19.49
CA LEU A 160 -8.90 -20.09 18.79
C LEU A 160 -8.49 -20.98 17.61
N ALA A 161 -9.12 -22.16 17.49
CA ALA A 161 -8.91 -23.10 16.39
C ALA A 161 -9.03 -22.43 15.01
N SER A 162 -9.96 -21.47 14.86
CA SER A 162 -10.17 -20.70 13.63
C SER A 162 -8.95 -19.90 13.18
N PHE A 163 -8.17 -19.34 14.12
CA PHE A 163 -6.94 -18.60 13.77
C PHE A 163 -5.85 -19.53 13.24
N LYS A 164 -5.69 -20.71 13.86
CA LYS A 164 -4.74 -21.74 13.40
C LYS A 164 -5.14 -22.27 12.03
N PHE A 165 -6.44 -22.48 11.81
CA PHE A 165 -6.97 -22.89 10.51
C PHE A 165 -6.68 -21.85 9.43
N LEU A 166 -6.99 -20.57 9.67
CA LEU A 166 -6.72 -19.47 8.72
C LEU A 166 -5.23 -19.41 8.34
N LEU A 167 -4.35 -19.49 9.33
CA LEU A 167 -2.90 -19.48 9.10
C LEU A 167 -2.41 -20.71 8.34
N ALA A 168 -2.97 -21.90 8.60
CA ALA A 168 -2.64 -23.12 7.88
C ALA A 168 -3.10 -23.04 6.41
N VAL A 169 -4.30 -22.51 6.16
CA VAL A 169 -4.80 -22.24 4.80
C VAL A 169 -3.91 -21.24 4.08
N ALA A 170 -3.53 -20.14 4.74
CA ALA A 170 -2.61 -19.16 4.17
C ALA A 170 -1.27 -19.80 3.79
N ALA A 171 -0.64 -20.52 4.72
CA ALA A 171 0.64 -21.19 4.52
C ALA A 171 0.59 -22.23 3.39
N GLY A 172 -0.45 -23.08 3.37
CA GLY A 172 -0.66 -24.07 2.32
C GLY A 172 -0.84 -23.42 0.94
N ALA A 173 -1.63 -22.35 0.87
CA ALA A 173 -1.89 -21.62 -0.37
C ALA A 173 -0.65 -20.87 -0.89
N PHE A 174 0.13 -20.23 -0.02
CA PHE A 174 1.42 -19.61 -0.37
C PHE A 174 2.44 -20.66 -0.83
N CYS A 175 2.52 -21.80 -0.14
CA CYS A 175 3.41 -22.89 -0.50
C CYS A 175 3.07 -23.43 -1.89
N PHE A 176 1.80 -23.75 -2.14
CA PHE A 176 1.34 -24.20 -3.45
C PHE A 176 1.66 -23.19 -4.56
N SER A 177 1.31 -21.92 -4.36
CA SER A 177 1.57 -20.86 -5.34
C SER A 177 3.07 -20.72 -5.64
N THR A 178 3.90 -20.73 -4.59
CA THR A 178 5.36 -20.62 -4.71
C THR A 178 5.97 -21.81 -5.46
N LEU A 179 5.50 -23.03 -5.18
CA LEU A 179 5.96 -24.24 -5.85
C LEU A 179 5.58 -24.25 -7.33
N VAL A 180 4.34 -23.88 -7.67
CA VAL A 180 3.88 -23.82 -9.05
C VAL A 180 4.68 -22.78 -9.83
N MET A 181 4.86 -21.57 -9.29
CA MET A 181 5.62 -20.50 -9.94
C MET A 181 7.12 -20.82 -10.03
N GLY A 182 7.69 -21.45 -9.00
CA GLY A 182 9.08 -21.89 -8.98
C GLY A 182 9.35 -22.99 -10.00
N ALA A 183 8.44 -23.96 -10.14
CA ALA A 183 8.54 -25.01 -11.15
C ALA A 183 8.48 -24.42 -12.57
N ASP A 184 7.54 -23.49 -12.83
CA ASP A 184 7.43 -22.81 -14.13
C ASP A 184 8.70 -21.99 -14.46
N CYS A 185 9.21 -21.22 -13.49
CA CYS A 185 10.46 -20.48 -13.65
C CYS A 185 11.64 -21.40 -13.97
N LEU A 186 11.73 -22.55 -13.29
CA LEU A 186 12.79 -23.52 -13.53
C LEU A 186 12.69 -24.13 -14.93
N GLN A 187 11.49 -24.48 -15.41
CA GLN A 187 11.31 -24.98 -16.78
C GLN A 187 11.77 -23.94 -17.81
N GLN A 188 11.41 -22.67 -17.63
CA GLN A 188 11.83 -21.57 -18.50
C GLN A 188 13.36 -21.40 -18.54
N VAL A 189 14.02 -21.41 -17.37
CA VAL A 189 15.48 -21.33 -17.28
C VAL A 189 16.15 -22.53 -17.97
N LEU A 190 15.53 -23.70 -17.91
CA LEU A 190 16.02 -24.91 -18.57
C LEU A 190 15.67 -24.98 -20.08
N GLY A 191 14.98 -23.98 -20.64
CA GLY A 191 14.54 -23.99 -22.04
C GLY A 191 13.55 -25.10 -22.37
N ARG A 192 12.80 -25.59 -21.37
CA ARG A 192 11.81 -26.65 -21.53
C ARG A 192 10.42 -26.06 -21.72
N GLU A 193 9.56 -26.80 -22.41
CA GLU A 193 8.16 -26.44 -22.52
C GLU A 193 7.50 -26.37 -21.14
N PRO A 194 6.53 -25.46 -20.95
CA PRO A 194 5.78 -25.38 -19.70
C PRO A 194 5.09 -26.71 -19.39
N LEU A 195 4.94 -27.01 -18.10
CA LEU A 195 4.32 -28.26 -17.63
C LEU A 195 2.97 -28.48 -18.33
N PRO A 196 2.70 -29.67 -18.89
CA PRO A 196 1.45 -29.95 -19.58
C PRO A 196 0.28 -29.71 -18.63
N VAL A 197 -0.53 -28.71 -18.95
CA VAL A 197 -1.63 -28.24 -18.12
C VAL A 197 -2.83 -29.17 -18.29
N ALA A 198 -3.34 -29.74 -17.20
CA ALA A 198 -4.64 -30.43 -17.24
C ALA A 198 -5.72 -29.44 -17.72
N PRO A 199 -6.49 -29.75 -18.78
CA PRO A 199 -7.03 -28.73 -19.67
C PRO A 199 -8.06 -27.75 -19.07
N GLN A 200 -8.74 -28.03 -17.96
CA GLN A 200 -9.87 -27.19 -17.53
C GLN A 200 -9.77 -26.63 -16.11
N LEU A 201 -9.35 -27.44 -15.13
CA LEU A 201 -9.34 -27.02 -13.72
C LEU A 201 -8.04 -26.35 -13.29
N TRP A 202 -6.92 -26.69 -13.93
CA TRP A 202 -5.59 -26.27 -13.51
C TRP A 202 -5.37 -24.74 -13.51
N PRO A 203 -5.85 -23.96 -14.51
CA PRO A 203 -5.69 -22.51 -14.49
C PRO A 203 -6.31 -21.85 -13.26
N TRP A 204 -7.45 -22.37 -12.79
CA TRP A 204 -8.17 -21.81 -11.65
C TRP A 204 -7.54 -22.17 -10.31
N LEU A 205 -6.75 -23.25 -10.23
CA LEU A 205 -6.12 -23.67 -8.98
C LEU A 205 -5.05 -22.67 -8.51
N LEU A 206 -4.19 -22.19 -9.41
CA LEU A 206 -3.18 -21.18 -9.06
C LEU A 206 -3.84 -19.88 -8.60
N TYR A 207 -4.82 -19.39 -9.36
CA TYR A 207 -5.58 -18.21 -8.99
C TYR A 207 -6.31 -18.39 -7.64
N ALA A 208 -7.02 -19.51 -7.43
CA ALA A 208 -7.73 -19.77 -6.19
C ALA A 208 -6.78 -19.86 -4.98
N ALA A 209 -5.60 -20.45 -5.15
CA ALA A 209 -4.58 -20.49 -4.11
C ALA A 209 -4.08 -19.07 -3.78
N GLN A 210 -3.70 -18.28 -4.77
CA GLN A 210 -3.28 -16.89 -4.55
C GLN A 210 -4.39 -16.06 -3.89
N ALA A 211 -5.61 -16.13 -4.40
CA ALA A 211 -6.77 -15.44 -3.85
C ALA A 211 -7.07 -15.84 -2.40
N SER A 212 -6.99 -17.14 -2.10
CA SER A 212 -7.16 -17.65 -0.73
C SER A 212 -6.06 -17.15 0.20
N SER A 213 -4.81 -17.18 -0.23
CA SER A 213 -3.66 -16.72 0.57
C SER A 213 -3.77 -15.23 0.92
N LEU A 214 -4.17 -14.40 -0.05
CA LEU A 214 -4.39 -12.96 0.12
C LEU A 214 -5.63 -12.65 0.97
N SER A 215 -6.70 -13.45 0.82
CA SER A 215 -7.90 -13.34 1.68
C SER A 215 -7.57 -13.69 3.13
N CYS A 216 -6.73 -14.71 3.36
CA CYS A 216 -6.29 -15.05 4.71
C CYS A 216 -5.40 -13.95 5.30
N LEU A 217 -4.52 -13.36 4.49
CA LEU A 217 -3.71 -12.21 4.86
C LEU A 217 -4.59 -11.02 5.30
N SER A 218 -5.67 -10.73 4.57
CA SER A 218 -6.57 -9.62 4.89
C SER A 218 -7.45 -9.86 6.11
N LEU A 219 -7.82 -11.11 6.38
CA LEU A 219 -8.62 -11.49 7.55
C LEU A 219 -7.79 -11.65 8.82
N LEU A 220 -6.47 -11.81 8.72
CA LEU A 220 -5.58 -11.98 9.86
C LEU A 220 -5.81 -10.94 10.98
N PRO A 221 -5.96 -9.63 10.71
CA PRO A 221 -6.13 -8.62 11.75
C PRO A 221 -7.41 -8.80 12.58
N TRP A 222 -8.48 -9.31 11.96
CA TRP A 222 -9.73 -9.60 12.64
C TRP A 222 -9.54 -10.70 13.68
N PHE A 223 -9.04 -11.86 13.24
CA PHE A 223 -8.83 -12.99 14.13
C PHE A 223 -7.75 -12.72 15.18
N TRP A 224 -6.75 -11.91 14.82
CA TRP A 224 -5.73 -11.47 15.76
C TRP A 224 -6.34 -10.72 16.94
N ARG A 225 -7.18 -9.72 16.65
CA ARG A 225 -7.80 -8.86 17.67
C ARG A 225 -8.83 -9.59 18.52
N VAL A 226 -9.62 -10.47 17.91
CA VAL A 226 -10.55 -11.32 18.67
C VAL A 226 -9.77 -12.19 19.68
N GLY A 227 -8.60 -12.70 19.28
CA GLY A 227 -7.74 -13.47 20.17
C GLY A 227 -7.14 -12.66 21.33
N ASP A 228 -6.75 -11.41 21.08
CA ASP A 228 -6.19 -10.53 22.13
C ASP A 228 -7.26 -10.08 23.13
N ALA A 229 -8.47 -9.76 22.67
CA ALA A 229 -9.59 -9.41 23.57
C ALA A 229 -9.91 -10.53 24.56
N VAL A 230 -9.92 -11.78 24.08
CA VAL A 230 -10.13 -12.97 24.93
C VAL A 230 -8.95 -13.18 25.89
N ALA A 231 -7.72 -12.97 25.43
CA ALA A 231 -6.53 -13.14 26.27
C ALA A 231 -6.38 -12.04 27.34
N GLU A 232 -6.75 -10.79 27.05
CA GLU A 232 -6.75 -9.70 28.04
C GLU A 232 -7.82 -9.90 29.12
N GLU A 233 -8.98 -10.44 28.75
CA GLU A 233 -10.05 -10.80 29.71
C GLU A 233 -9.60 -11.94 30.65
N GLU A 234 -8.83 -12.90 30.15
CA GLU A 234 -8.25 -13.99 30.95
C GLU A 234 -6.99 -13.60 31.75
N ALA A 235 -6.21 -12.61 31.29
CA ALA A 235 -4.88 -12.27 31.82
C ALA A 235 -4.83 -11.01 32.69
N TYR A 236 -5.96 -10.47 33.15
CA TYR A 236 -5.97 -9.39 34.15
C TYR A 236 -5.48 -9.91 35.52
N THR A 237 -4.17 -10.13 35.59
CA THR A 237 -3.38 -10.29 36.79
C THR A 237 -2.53 -9.02 36.96
N PRO A 238 -2.47 -8.41 38.15
CA PRO A 238 -1.82 -7.11 38.36
C PRO A 238 -0.34 -7.04 37.93
N GLU A 239 0.33 -8.18 37.72
CA GLU A 239 1.74 -8.27 37.36
C GLU A 239 2.01 -8.22 35.84
N ALA A 240 1.00 -8.34 34.99
CA ALA A 240 1.15 -8.34 33.53
C ALA A 240 1.43 -6.95 32.90
N GLY A 241 1.47 -5.89 33.71
CA GLY A 241 1.75 -4.51 33.29
C GLY A 241 3.12 -4.26 32.63
N SER A 242 3.99 -5.27 32.59
CA SER A 242 5.30 -5.27 31.91
C SER A 242 5.18 -5.47 30.39
N LEU A 243 4.18 -6.23 29.91
CA LEU A 243 4.11 -6.59 28.49
C LEU A 243 3.62 -5.45 27.58
N ALA A 244 2.86 -4.50 28.12
CA ALA A 244 2.40 -3.32 27.39
C ALA A 244 3.56 -2.38 26.97
N ASN A 245 4.68 -2.44 27.68
CA ASN A 245 5.89 -1.69 27.33
C ASN A 245 6.66 -2.34 26.16
N LEU A 246 6.35 -3.57 25.75
CA LEU A 246 7.01 -4.24 24.61
C LEU A 246 6.39 -3.86 23.24
N LEU A 247 5.18 -3.32 23.24
CA LEU A 247 4.51 -2.77 22.06
C LEU A 247 4.67 -1.25 21.94
N SER A 248 5.24 -0.61 22.97
CA SER A 248 5.70 0.77 22.86
C SER A 248 6.90 0.84 21.91
N ILE A 249 7.19 2.04 21.45
CA ILE A 249 8.22 2.42 20.47
C ILE A 249 9.66 1.93 20.82
N ASP A 250 9.87 1.25 21.95
CA ASP A 250 11.15 0.70 22.41
C ASP A 250 11.76 -0.38 21.50
N THR A 251 10.99 -0.99 20.58
CA THR A 251 11.55 -1.86 19.51
C THR A 251 12.47 -1.11 18.54
N PHE A 252 12.59 0.21 18.67
CA PHE A 252 13.46 1.06 17.85
C PHE A 252 14.73 1.53 18.57
N VAL A 253 14.81 1.37 19.91
CA VAL A 253 15.94 1.87 20.72
C VAL A 253 17.21 1.02 20.53
N VAL A 254 17.09 -0.24 20.12
CA VAL A 254 18.22 -1.21 20.06
C VAL A 254 18.92 -1.26 18.69
N LEU A 255 18.23 -0.88 17.61
CA LEU A 255 18.92 -0.49 16.36
C LEU A 255 19.59 0.84 16.64
N GLY A 256 20.82 0.81 17.19
CA GLY A 256 21.51 1.99 17.71
C GLY A 256 21.14 3.27 16.95
N ARG A 257 20.66 4.29 17.69
CA ARG A 257 19.89 5.45 17.21
C ARG A 257 20.31 6.02 15.84
N SER A 258 21.59 5.95 15.49
CA SER A 258 22.10 6.35 14.18
C SER A 258 21.56 5.51 13.02
N ARG A 259 21.57 4.17 13.09
CA ARG A 259 21.15 3.29 11.98
C ARG A 259 19.67 3.44 11.64
N LEU A 260 18.82 3.59 12.65
CA LEU A 260 17.40 3.79 12.46
C LEU A 260 17.10 5.13 11.76
N ARG A 261 17.77 6.21 12.16
CA ARG A 261 17.59 7.53 11.54
C ARG A 261 17.88 7.50 10.04
N TYR A 262 18.91 6.77 9.60
CA TYR A 262 19.21 6.60 8.18
C TYR A 262 18.15 5.79 7.44
N SER A 263 17.69 4.67 8.00
CA SER A 263 16.62 3.87 7.36
C SER A 263 15.33 4.67 7.19
N LEU A 264 14.94 5.47 8.18
CA LEU A 264 13.75 6.31 8.11
C LEU A 264 13.92 7.46 7.13
N LEU A 265 15.11 8.05 7.05
CA LEU A 265 15.42 9.07 6.04
C LEU A 265 15.30 8.48 4.64
N VAL A 266 15.83 7.28 4.40
CA VAL A 266 15.70 6.59 3.11
C VAL A 266 14.23 6.34 2.78
N LEU A 267 13.44 5.84 3.73
CA LEU A 267 12.02 5.57 3.53
C LEU A 267 11.20 6.85 3.29
N ALA A 268 11.59 7.98 3.88
CA ALA A 268 10.95 9.27 3.68
C ALA A 268 11.39 9.97 2.38
N ALA A 269 12.65 9.78 1.98
CA ALA A 269 13.20 10.34 0.75
C ALA A 269 12.77 9.54 -0.48
N LEU A 270 12.44 8.26 -0.33
CA LEU A 270 12.06 7.39 -1.45
C LEU A 270 10.83 7.91 -2.24
N PRO A 271 9.70 8.30 -1.62
CA PRO A 271 8.59 8.95 -2.32
C PRO A 271 9.00 10.19 -3.09
N VAL A 272 9.85 11.03 -2.49
CA VAL A 272 10.35 12.27 -3.10
C VAL A 272 11.18 11.91 -4.33
N ALA A 273 12.20 11.09 -4.17
CA ALA A 273 13.07 10.65 -5.26
C ALA A 273 12.26 10.00 -6.38
N TYR A 274 11.28 9.15 -6.05
CA TYR A 274 10.41 8.51 -7.01
C TYR A 274 9.63 9.54 -7.83
N VAL A 275 8.89 10.44 -7.19
CA VAL A 275 8.03 11.41 -7.88
C VAL A 275 8.85 12.33 -8.77
N TRP A 276 10.00 12.83 -8.30
CA TRP A 276 10.87 13.72 -9.07
C TRP A 276 11.65 13.03 -10.20
N THR A 277 11.79 11.69 -10.16
CA THR A 277 12.43 10.92 -11.23
C THR A 277 11.46 10.34 -12.25
N LEU A 278 10.14 10.51 -12.07
CA LEU A 278 9.12 10.02 -13.00
C LEU A 278 9.36 10.38 -14.48
N PRO A 279 9.79 11.61 -14.85
CA PRO A 279 10.08 11.92 -16.24
C PRO A 279 11.24 11.11 -16.81
N LEU A 280 12.30 10.89 -16.02
CA LEU A 280 13.42 10.04 -16.40
C LEU A 280 12.98 8.58 -16.52
N LEU A 281 12.19 8.09 -15.57
CA LEU A 281 11.61 6.74 -15.61
C LEU A 281 10.70 6.56 -16.82
N ALA A 282 10.01 7.60 -17.28
CA ALA A 282 9.19 7.56 -18.49
C ALA A 282 10.03 7.41 -19.76
N MET A 283 11.17 8.11 -19.84
CA MET A 283 12.13 7.93 -20.95
C MET A 283 12.72 6.52 -21.01
N LEU A 284 12.81 5.83 -19.87
CA LEU A 284 13.26 4.44 -19.77
C LEU A 284 12.14 3.42 -20.06
N GLY A 285 10.92 3.86 -20.36
CA GLY A 285 9.76 3.00 -20.57
C GLY A 285 9.16 2.41 -19.29
N PHE A 286 9.64 2.82 -18.11
CA PHE A 286 9.08 2.40 -16.83
C PHE A 286 7.78 3.15 -16.54
N ALA A 287 7.78 4.48 -16.63
CA ALA A 287 6.58 5.31 -16.48
C ALA A 287 5.96 5.63 -17.85
N ARG A 288 4.72 6.11 -17.87
CA ARG A 288 4.05 6.49 -19.13
C ARG A 288 4.55 7.86 -19.60
N LEU A 289 4.96 7.94 -20.86
CA LEU A 289 5.11 9.21 -21.57
C LEU A 289 3.81 9.48 -22.33
N CYS A 290 3.15 10.60 -22.03
CA CYS A 290 1.93 11.01 -22.74
C CYS A 290 2.23 11.41 -24.19
N ASP A 291 1.20 11.40 -25.04
CA ASP A 291 1.32 11.91 -26.41
C ASP A 291 1.55 13.43 -26.38
N GLU A 292 2.41 13.94 -27.27
CA GLU A 292 2.81 15.35 -27.33
C GLU A 292 3.53 15.89 -26.07
N PHE A 293 4.24 15.03 -25.36
CA PHE A 293 5.03 15.43 -24.19
C PHE A 293 5.93 16.67 -24.46
N PRO A 294 5.93 17.69 -23.57
CA PRO A 294 5.30 17.75 -22.24
C PRO A 294 3.87 18.31 -22.22
N ARG A 295 3.23 18.55 -23.36
CA ARG A 295 1.88 19.13 -23.42
C ARG A 295 0.77 18.11 -23.12
N CYS A 296 1.01 16.81 -23.29
CA CYS A 296 0.05 15.74 -22.97
C CYS A 296 -1.34 15.93 -23.59
N ALA A 297 -1.62 15.24 -24.70
CA ALA A 297 -2.92 15.31 -25.38
C ALA A 297 -4.10 14.82 -24.51
N ASP A 298 -3.83 13.99 -23.50
CA ASP A 298 -4.82 13.40 -22.59
C ASP A 298 -5.16 14.28 -21.38
N GLY A 299 -4.65 15.51 -21.30
CA GLY A 299 -4.96 16.45 -20.23
C GLY A 299 -4.93 17.91 -20.65
N ASP A 300 -5.59 18.75 -19.85
CA ASP A 300 -5.78 20.17 -20.16
C ASP A 300 -4.64 21.05 -19.60
N VAL A 301 -3.80 20.52 -18.69
CA VAL A 301 -2.85 21.29 -17.87
C VAL A 301 -1.37 20.95 -18.11
N GLY A 302 -1.07 20.17 -19.15
CA GLY A 302 0.29 19.70 -19.44
C GLY A 302 0.65 18.41 -18.69
N ALA A 303 1.93 18.24 -18.38
CA ALA A 303 2.44 17.07 -17.66
C ALA A 303 1.96 17.09 -16.19
N SER A 304 1.47 15.93 -15.73
CA SER A 304 1.10 15.64 -14.35
C SER A 304 1.81 14.37 -13.84
N VAL A 305 2.00 14.28 -12.53
CA VAL A 305 2.40 13.03 -11.84
C VAL A 305 1.47 11.89 -12.26
N SER A 306 0.18 12.17 -12.38
CA SER A 306 -0.85 11.22 -12.78
C SER A 306 -0.67 10.68 -14.20
N ASN A 307 -0.19 11.49 -15.14
CA ASN A 307 0.11 11.00 -16.49
C ASN A 307 1.26 9.99 -16.45
N PHE A 308 2.31 10.28 -15.68
CA PHE A 308 3.49 9.41 -15.57
C PHE A 308 3.18 8.08 -14.89
N ILE A 309 2.41 8.11 -13.81
CA ILE A 309 2.09 6.87 -13.08
C ILE A 309 1.04 6.00 -13.78
N ALA A 310 0.46 6.42 -14.91
CA ALA A 310 -0.57 5.67 -15.62
C ALA A 310 -0.05 4.43 -16.39
N THR A 311 0.86 3.67 -15.78
CA THR A 311 1.27 2.30 -16.14
C THR A 311 1.19 1.40 -14.91
N PRO A 312 1.00 0.08 -15.05
CA PRO A 312 0.90 -0.81 -13.89
C PRO A 312 2.12 -0.69 -12.97
N GLN A 313 3.33 -0.76 -13.52
CA GLN A 313 4.57 -0.67 -12.76
C GLN A 313 4.74 0.65 -12.00
N ALA A 314 4.40 1.79 -12.63
CA ALA A 314 4.55 3.09 -12.00
C ALA A 314 3.44 3.35 -10.96
N THR A 315 2.21 2.89 -11.18
CA THR A 315 1.18 2.87 -10.14
C THR A 315 1.62 2.02 -8.95
N GLY A 316 2.15 0.82 -9.21
CA GLY A 316 2.68 -0.09 -8.19
C GLY A 316 3.85 0.51 -7.40
N ALA A 317 4.77 1.19 -8.08
CA ALA A 317 5.88 1.91 -7.44
C ALA A 317 5.41 3.11 -6.61
N MET A 318 4.43 3.88 -7.12
CA MET A 318 3.79 4.96 -6.36
C MET A 318 3.18 4.40 -5.07
N ALA A 319 2.45 3.29 -5.19
CA ALA A 319 1.86 2.62 -4.04
C ALA A 319 2.91 2.17 -3.02
N ALA A 320 3.97 1.50 -3.49
CA ALA A 320 5.04 0.98 -2.64
C ALA A 320 5.82 2.12 -1.94
N ALA A 321 6.18 3.17 -2.67
CA ALA A 321 6.91 4.31 -2.11
C ALA A 321 6.07 5.03 -1.04
N PHE A 322 4.78 5.29 -1.33
CA PHE A 322 3.90 5.99 -0.40
C PHE A 322 3.35 5.10 0.71
N PHE A 323 3.57 3.78 0.69
CA PHE A 323 3.14 2.88 1.75
C PHE A 323 3.71 3.28 3.12
N TRP A 324 5.01 3.56 3.20
CA TRP A 324 5.66 3.93 4.46
C TRP A 324 5.12 5.22 5.08
N PRO A 325 5.08 6.38 4.38
CA PRO A 325 4.57 7.62 4.98
C PRO A 325 3.11 7.47 5.41
N MET A 326 2.31 6.73 4.65
CA MET A 326 0.95 6.35 5.04
C MET A 326 0.95 5.53 6.34
N ALA A 327 1.65 4.40 6.37
CA ALA A 327 1.74 3.54 7.55
C ALA A 327 2.18 4.31 8.80
N HIS A 328 3.07 5.29 8.64
CA HIS A 328 3.51 6.16 9.73
C HIS A 328 2.42 7.12 10.22
N MET A 329 1.61 7.72 9.33
CA MET A 329 0.44 8.51 9.76
C MET A 329 -0.49 7.65 10.64
N TRP A 330 -0.62 6.37 10.31
CA TRP A 330 -1.45 5.45 11.08
C TRP A 330 -0.88 5.13 12.48
N THR A 331 0.43 4.98 12.62
CA THR A 331 1.04 4.66 13.91
C THR A 331 0.84 5.76 14.95
N HIS A 332 0.62 7.01 14.53
CA HIS A 332 0.37 8.14 15.42
C HIS A 332 -1.12 8.46 15.62
N LYS A 333 -2.02 7.60 15.11
CA LYS A 333 -3.45 7.74 15.40
C LYS A 333 -3.73 7.79 16.90
N ALA A 334 -3.02 6.99 17.71
CA ALA A 334 -3.20 6.94 19.15
C ALA A 334 -2.72 8.22 19.87
N ASP A 335 -1.84 9.01 19.25
CA ASP A 335 -1.36 10.28 19.82
C ASP A 335 -2.31 11.44 19.48
N ILE A 336 -3.17 11.25 18.47
CA ILE A 336 -4.04 12.28 17.90
C ILE A 336 -5.50 11.84 18.07
N ASP A 337 -5.92 11.72 19.33
CA ASP A 337 -7.24 11.22 19.73
C ASP A 337 -8.41 11.97 19.05
N GLY A 338 -9.44 11.23 18.67
CA GLY A 338 -10.71 11.78 18.18
C GLY A 338 -11.27 11.11 16.93
N THR A 339 -12.58 10.91 16.90
CA THR A 339 -13.33 10.34 15.76
C THR A 339 -13.07 11.10 14.46
N SER A 340 -12.94 12.42 14.54
CA SER A 340 -12.68 13.26 13.37
C SER A 340 -11.29 13.04 12.75
N ASN A 341 -10.27 12.71 13.53
CA ASN A 341 -8.92 12.42 13.01
C ASN A 341 -8.90 11.04 12.34
N PHE A 342 -9.60 10.08 12.94
CA PHE A 342 -9.78 8.78 12.33
C PHE A 342 -10.55 8.86 11.01
N ALA A 343 -11.62 9.65 10.95
CA ALA A 343 -12.39 9.86 9.73
C ALA A 343 -11.53 10.52 8.62
N LEU A 344 -10.72 11.53 8.96
CA LEU A 344 -9.79 12.16 8.01
C LEU A 344 -8.74 11.19 7.50
N LEU A 345 -8.20 10.34 8.38
CA LEU A 345 -7.22 9.33 8.02
C LEU A 345 -7.83 8.27 7.11
N ILE A 346 -8.98 7.69 7.46
CA ILE A 346 -9.71 6.76 6.58
C ILE A 346 -10.04 7.40 5.24
N GLY A 347 -10.52 8.65 5.27
CA GLY A 347 -10.81 9.43 4.07
C GLY A 347 -9.59 9.57 3.17
N PHE A 348 -8.44 9.96 3.73
CA PHE A 348 -7.16 10.07 3.02
C PHE A 348 -6.75 8.75 2.36
N TYR A 349 -6.80 7.64 3.09
CA TYR A 349 -6.43 6.32 2.56
C TYR A 349 -7.36 5.84 1.45
N ALA A 350 -8.67 5.95 1.67
CA ALA A 350 -9.67 5.52 0.69
C ALA A 350 -9.53 6.33 -0.60
N THR A 351 -9.37 7.65 -0.48
CA THR A 351 -9.21 8.53 -1.64
C THR A 351 -7.84 8.39 -2.31
N PHE A 352 -6.76 8.19 -1.57
CA PHE A 352 -5.45 7.87 -2.17
C PHE A 352 -5.49 6.53 -2.94
N GLY A 353 -6.17 5.53 -2.37
CA GLY A 353 -6.39 4.26 -3.05
C GLY A 353 -7.20 4.40 -4.33
N LEU A 354 -8.28 5.17 -4.30
CA LEU A 354 -9.08 5.49 -5.49
C LEU A 354 -8.28 6.31 -6.52
N PHE A 355 -7.38 7.19 -6.08
CA PHE A 355 -6.50 7.95 -6.97
C PHE A 355 -5.62 7.02 -7.81
N LEU A 356 -5.11 5.93 -7.21
CA LEU A 356 -4.35 4.92 -7.93
C LEU A 356 -5.23 4.04 -8.82
N ALA A 357 -6.45 3.71 -8.37
CA ALA A 357 -7.39 2.84 -9.10
C ALA A 357 -8.07 3.52 -10.31
N LEU A 358 -8.16 4.85 -10.30
CA LEU A 358 -8.80 5.66 -11.33
C LEU A 358 -7.74 6.42 -12.14
N PRO A 359 -7.03 5.81 -13.10
CA PRO A 359 -5.99 6.48 -13.85
C PRO A 359 -6.56 7.64 -14.65
N VAL A 360 -5.81 8.74 -14.71
CA VAL A 360 -6.21 9.97 -15.40
C VAL A 360 -6.56 9.74 -16.88
N THR A 361 -5.91 8.74 -17.51
CA THR A 361 -6.10 8.36 -18.91
C THR A 361 -7.48 7.82 -19.25
N VAL A 362 -8.19 7.26 -18.26
CA VAL A 362 -9.52 6.65 -18.47
C VAL A 362 -10.58 7.45 -17.73
N TYR A 363 -10.26 7.97 -16.55
CA TYR A 363 -11.23 8.61 -15.65
C TYR A 363 -10.78 10.00 -15.21
N ALA A 364 -10.39 10.88 -16.14
CA ALA A 364 -9.86 12.22 -15.84
C ALA A 364 -10.69 13.01 -14.80
N LYS A 365 -12.01 13.10 -14.98
CA LYS A 365 -12.90 13.84 -14.07
C LYS A 365 -13.01 13.19 -12.68
N PRO A 366 -13.39 11.89 -12.54
CA PRO A 366 -13.34 11.21 -11.24
C PRO A 366 -11.97 11.26 -10.57
N HIS A 367 -10.89 11.11 -11.35
CA HIS A 367 -9.52 11.19 -10.87
C HIS A 367 -9.26 12.55 -10.21
N ALA A 368 -9.57 13.66 -10.89
CA ALA A 368 -9.39 15.00 -10.33
C ALA A 368 -10.19 15.22 -9.03
N MET A 369 -11.43 14.72 -8.95
CA MET A 369 -12.24 14.79 -7.73
C MET A 369 -11.60 14.03 -6.57
N VAL A 370 -11.06 12.84 -6.85
CA VAL A 370 -10.39 12.01 -5.85
C VAL A 370 -9.05 12.60 -5.42
N VAL A 371 -8.30 13.19 -6.35
CA VAL A 371 -7.06 13.95 -6.06
C VAL A 371 -7.34 15.09 -5.11
N PHE A 372 -8.38 15.89 -5.40
CA PHE A 372 -8.81 16.96 -4.53
C PHE A 372 -9.17 16.46 -3.14
N ALA A 373 -9.96 15.37 -3.07
CA ALA A 373 -10.41 14.80 -1.82
C ALA A 373 -9.25 14.29 -0.94
N PHE A 374 -8.30 13.52 -1.49
CA PHE A 374 -7.17 13.03 -0.69
C PHE A 374 -6.25 14.17 -0.26
N CYS A 375 -6.01 15.16 -1.13
CA CYS A 375 -5.22 16.33 -0.76
C CYS A 375 -5.86 17.08 0.42
N LEU A 376 -7.17 17.30 0.37
CA LEU A 376 -7.92 17.98 1.43
C LEU A 376 -7.89 17.19 2.75
N CYS A 377 -8.13 15.87 2.69
CA CYS A 377 -8.05 14.99 3.85
C CYS A 377 -6.65 15.01 4.47
N GLY A 378 -5.60 14.94 3.65
CA GLY A 378 -4.20 14.98 4.08
C GLY A 378 -3.85 16.30 4.75
N LEU A 379 -4.18 17.44 4.13
CA LEU A 379 -3.95 18.77 4.69
C LEU A 379 -4.70 18.98 6.01
N ALA A 380 -5.97 18.58 6.07
CA ALA A 380 -6.78 18.70 7.29
C ALA A 380 -6.24 17.81 8.41
N TYR A 381 -5.83 16.58 8.09
CA TYR A 381 -5.21 15.67 9.05
C TYR A 381 -3.91 16.25 9.60
N PHE A 382 -3.00 16.70 8.72
CA PHE A 382 -1.72 17.28 9.15
C PHE A 382 -1.91 18.58 9.93
N GLY A 383 -2.84 19.45 9.52
CA GLY A 383 -3.15 20.68 10.25
C GLY A 383 -3.65 20.41 11.68
N LYS A 384 -4.41 19.33 11.90
CA LYS A 384 -4.79 18.90 13.25
C LYS A 384 -3.62 18.28 14.01
N ALA A 385 -2.84 17.43 13.35
CA ALA A 385 -1.68 16.77 13.94
C ALA A 385 -0.66 17.79 14.49
N LEU A 386 -0.49 18.96 13.84
CA LEU A 386 0.42 20.02 14.28
C LEU A 386 0.20 20.49 15.72
N ARG A 387 -1.01 20.37 16.27
CA ARG A 387 -1.31 20.78 17.65
C ARG A 387 -0.60 19.93 18.70
N HIS A 388 -0.10 18.76 18.30
CA HIS A 388 0.58 17.80 19.16
C HIS A 388 2.11 17.85 19.03
N TRP A 389 2.67 18.79 18.25
CA TRP A 389 4.12 18.91 18.02
C TRP A 389 4.79 19.81 19.08
N ARG A 390 6.08 19.60 19.33
CA ARG A 390 6.87 20.48 20.22
C ARG A 390 7.25 21.79 19.51
N GLU A 391 7.51 22.86 20.27
CA GLU A 391 7.68 24.22 19.73
C GLU A 391 8.86 24.40 18.76
N THR A 392 10.01 23.79 19.03
CA THR A 392 11.22 23.87 18.19
C THR A 392 11.00 23.28 16.80
N GLU A 393 10.13 22.30 16.73
CA GLU A 393 9.86 21.43 15.58
C GLU A 393 8.66 21.90 14.77
N LEU A 394 7.73 22.57 15.46
CA LEU A 394 6.58 23.22 14.88
C LEU A 394 6.97 24.18 13.74
N ARG A 395 8.18 24.77 13.77
CA ARG A 395 8.69 25.62 12.68
C ARG A 395 8.85 24.84 11.37
N TYR A 396 9.57 23.72 11.39
CA TYR A 396 9.78 22.89 10.19
C TYR A 396 8.49 22.26 9.71
N ALA A 397 7.66 21.78 10.64
CA ALA A 397 6.33 21.25 10.37
C ALA A 397 5.44 22.26 9.66
N LYS A 398 5.42 23.50 10.15
CA LYS A 398 4.68 24.62 9.55
C LYS A 398 5.23 24.96 8.17
N MET A 399 6.54 24.95 7.96
CA MET A 399 7.13 25.17 6.64
C MET A 399 6.71 24.10 5.63
N ILE A 400 6.76 22.81 6.02
CA ILE A 400 6.34 21.71 5.16
C ILE A 400 4.84 21.76 4.88
N LEU A 401 4.03 22.01 5.90
CA LEU A 401 2.59 22.20 5.72
C LEU A 401 2.29 23.40 4.81
N LEU A 402 3.02 24.50 4.96
CA LEU A 402 2.90 25.67 4.09
C LEU A 402 3.24 25.30 2.64
N VAL A 403 4.31 24.55 2.39
CA VAL A 403 4.64 24.03 1.06
C VAL A 403 3.50 23.16 0.51
N SER A 404 2.91 22.27 1.33
CA SER A 404 1.74 21.47 0.93
C SER A 404 0.54 22.34 0.56
N ILE A 405 0.23 23.36 1.37
CA ILE A 405 -0.90 24.27 1.13
C ILE A 405 -0.68 25.09 -0.14
N VAL A 406 0.51 25.67 -0.32
CA VAL A 406 0.87 26.45 -1.51
C VAL A 406 0.83 25.58 -2.76
N SER A 407 1.36 24.35 -2.69
CA SER A 407 1.35 23.40 -3.80
C SER A 407 -0.08 23.02 -4.20
N PHE A 408 -0.93 22.69 -3.22
CA PHE A 408 -2.34 22.38 -3.45
C PHE A 408 -3.11 23.57 -4.03
N ALA A 409 -2.94 24.76 -3.45
CA ALA A 409 -3.57 25.98 -3.95
C ALA A 409 -3.10 26.31 -5.38
N SER A 410 -1.83 26.06 -5.69
CA SER A 410 -1.28 26.26 -7.04
C SER A 410 -1.91 25.30 -8.03
N VAL A 411 -2.03 24.01 -7.72
CA VAL A 411 -2.72 23.01 -8.56
C VAL A 411 -4.17 23.45 -8.84
N VAL A 412 -4.93 23.82 -7.79
CA VAL A 412 -6.31 24.29 -7.94
C VAL A 412 -6.39 25.56 -8.80
N ALA A 413 -5.50 26.52 -8.58
CA ALA A 413 -5.44 27.76 -9.34
C ALA A 413 -5.09 27.49 -10.81
N LEU A 414 -4.14 26.60 -11.10
CA LEU A 414 -3.76 26.23 -12.47
C LEU A 414 -4.93 25.58 -13.21
N VAL A 415 -5.66 24.65 -12.57
CA VAL A 415 -6.87 24.05 -13.16
C VAL A 415 -7.92 25.14 -13.42
N ALA A 416 -8.22 25.98 -12.43
CA ALA A 416 -9.24 27.01 -12.57
C ALA A 416 -8.90 28.05 -13.66
N VAL A 417 -7.66 28.56 -13.67
CA VAL A 417 -7.18 29.49 -14.69
C VAL A 417 -7.23 28.85 -16.07
N ASN A 418 -6.77 27.61 -16.21
CA ASN A 418 -6.81 26.92 -17.49
C ASN A 418 -8.25 26.72 -17.99
N SER A 419 -9.17 26.27 -17.13
CA SER A 419 -10.58 26.10 -17.48
C SER A 419 -11.26 27.42 -17.87
N ILE A 420 -11.01 28.51 -17.14
CA ILE A 420 -11.59 29.83 -17.44
C ILE A 420 -11.04 30.37 -18.76
N VAL A 421 -9.72 30.36 -18.94
CA VAL A 421 -9.07 30.90 -20.15
C VAL A 421 -9.44 30.08 -21.37
N ASN A 422 -9.42 28.74 -21.28
CA ASN A 422 -9.86 27.87 -22.36
C ASN A 422 -11.33 28.13 -22.72
N GLY A 423 -12.21 28.26 -21.73
CA GLY A 423 -13.63 28.59 -21.96
C GLY A 423 -13.86 29.94 -22.66
N LEU A 424 -12.98 30.92 -22.46
CA LEU A 424 -13.10 32.26 -23.07
C LEU A 424 -12.38 32.39 -24.42
N THR A 425 -11.25 31.70 -24.60
CA THR A 425 -10.32 31.93 -25.72
C THR A 425 -10.11 30.70 -26.61
N GLY A 426 -10.47 29.51 -26.14
CA GLY A 426 -10.11 28.23 -26.76
C GLY A 426 -8.64 27.83 -26.59
N ILE A 427 -7.87 28.55 -25.78
CA ILE A 427 -6.44 28.30 -25.57
C ILE A 427 -6.21 27.63 -24.21
N GLU A 428 -5.50 26.49 -24.22
CA GLU A 428 -5.07 25.76 -23.02
C GLU A 428 -3.78 26.39 -22.45
N ILE A 429 -3.91 27.57 -21.83
CA ILE A 429 -2.77 28.43 -21.46
C ILE A 429 -1.70 27.74 -20.61
N VAL A 430 -2.10 26.89 -19.66
CA VAL A 430 -1.12 26.21 -18.79
C VAL A 430 -0.34 25.18 -19.58
N LYS A 431 -1.03 24.38 -20.40
CA LYS A 431 -0.42 23.39 -21.28
C LYS A 431 0.49 24.02 -22.32
N GLU A 432 0.10 25.12 -22.94
CA GLU A 432 0.85 25.74 -24.02
C GLU A 432 2.11 26.47 -23.57
N TYR A 433 2.01 27.21 -22.46
CA TYR A 433 3.07 28.12 -22.03
C TYR A 433 3.85 27.61 -20.80
N ALA A 434 3.28 26.71 -20.01
CA ALA A 434 3.90 26.21 -18.78
C ALA A 434 3.64 24.70 -18.53
N PRO A 435 3.92 23.82 -19.52
CA PRO A 435 3.52 22.40 -19.46
C PRO A 435 4.10 21.59 -18.30
N TRP A 436 5.15 22.10 -17.65
CA TRP A 436 5.80 21.46 -16.50
C TRP A 436 5.33 21.98 -15.14
N LEU A 437 4.69 23.15 -15.11
CA LEU A 437 4.38 23.84 -13.87
C LEU A 437 3.40 23.03 -13.01
N PHE A 438 2.43 22.38 -13.65
CA PHE A 438 1.47 21.52 -12.97
C PHE A 438 2.16 20.34 -12.27
N TYR A 439 2.98 19.57 -12.99
CA TYR A 439 3.81 18.50 -12.43
C TYR A 439 4.69 18.95 -11.25
N VAL A 440 5.36 20.10 -11.37
CA VAL A 440 6.23 20.63 -10.29
C VAL A 440 5.42 20.91 -9.02
N CYS A 441 4.22 21.49 -9.15
CA CYS A 441 3.34 21.74 -8.01
C CYS A 441 2.84 20.44 -7.37
N GLU A 442 2.42 19.45 -8.17
CA GLU A 442 2.02 18.13 -7.66
C GLU A 442 3.17 17.42 -6.95
N ALA A 443 4.36 17.41 -7.57
CA ALA A 443 5.55 16.78 -7.03
C ALA A 443 5.97 17.40 -5.69
N ALA A 444 5.94 18.74 -5.60
CA ALA A 444 6.21 19.45 -4.35
C ALA A 444 5.21 19.11 -3.25
N GLY A 445 3.91 19.09 -3.55
CA GLY A 445 2.86 18.75 -2.59
C GLY A 445 2.93 17.30 -2.09
N LEU A 446 3.16 16.33 -2.98
CA LEU A 446 3.35 14.93 -2.61
C LEU A 446 4.65 14.71 -1.81
N SER A 447 5.71 15.44 -2.15
CA SER A 447 6.98 15.40 -1.43
C SER A 447 6.83 15.95 -0.01
N SER A 448 6.13 17.07 0.16
CA SER A 448 5.92 17.65 1.49
C SER A 448 5.03 16.76 2.37
N MET A 449 3.99 16.13 1.80
CA MET A 449 3.16 15.16 2.53
C MET A 449 3.94 13.92 2.98
N SER A 450 4.88 13.43 2.17
CA SER A 450 5.67 12.22 2.49
C SER A 450 6.82 12.46 3.47
N LEU A 451 7.37 13.68 3.52
CA LEU A 451 8.44 14.05 4.46
C LEU A 451 7.92 14.33 5.88
N LEU A 452 6.66 14.76 6.03
CA LEU A 452 6.10 15.17 7.32
C LEU A 452 6.17 14.05 8.40
N PRO A 453 5.86 12.77 8.09
CA PRO A 453 6.07 11.66 9.02
C PRO A 453 7.50 11.50 9.54
N TRP A 454 8.51 11.73 8.71
CA TRP A 454 9.91 11.62 9.13
C TRP A 454 10.29 12.65 10.18
N PHE A 455 9.84 13.90 9.99
CA PHE A 455 10.04 14.93 10.99
C PHE A 455 9.40 14.53 12.31
N TRP A 456 8.20 13.96 12.32
CA TRP A 456 7.58 13.46 13.56
C TRP A 456 8.44 12.39 14.26
N HIS A 457 8.99 11.42 13.52
CA HIS A 457 9.73 10.32 14.13
C HIS A 457 11.04 10.74 14.78
N VAL A 458 11.79 11.64 14.13
CA VAL A 458 13.09 12.11 14.63
C VAL A 458 12.96 12.79 16.00
N GLN A 459 11.76 13.19 16.41
CA GLN A 459 11.50 14.02 17.60
C GLN A 459 11.17 13.21 18.85
N GLN A 460 10.61 12.01 18.69
CA GLN A 460 10.31 11.12 19.82
C GLN A 460 11.60 10.52 20.43
N HIS A 461 12.77 10.70 19.80
CA HIS A 461 14.04 10.06 20.15
C HIS A 461 15.27 10.97 20.11
#